data_AF-A0A1H3HYT9-F1
#
_entry.id   AF-A0A1H3HYT9-F1
#
_cell.length_a   1.000
_cell.length_b   1.000
_cell.length_c   1.000
_cell.angle_alpha   90.00
_cell.angle_beta   90.00
_cell.angle_gamma   90.00
#
_symmetry.space_group_name_H-M   'P 1'
#
loop_
_entity.id
_entity.type
_entity.pdbx_description
1 polymer ?
#
loop_
_entity_poly.entity_id
_entity_poly.type
_entity_poly.pdbx_seq_one_letter_code
_entity_poly.pdbx_strand_id
1 'polypeptide(L)' 'MSAESRFRPRGYAPYGYGGLFSLVVRPNPHSPAPRHLYEAKARRWTSVWPELAVLPWDDGIPHR' A
#
# COMPACT_ATOMS: atom_id res chain seq x y z
N MET A 1 -22.06 29.57 23.18
CA MET A 1 -21.92 28.18 22.71
C MET A 1 -21.00 28.20 21.50
N SER A 2 -19.70 27.98 21.71
CA SER A 2 -18.70 28.09 20.64
C SER A 2 -18.78 26.90 19.68
N ALA A 3 -18.73 27.22 18.39
CA ALA A 3 -18.81 26.29 17.29
C ALA A 3 -17.64 25.29 17.26
N GLU A 4 -18.00 24.04 16.99
CA GLU A 4 -17.21 23.01 16.31
C GLU A 4 -15.74 22.88 16.69
N SER A 5 -15.48 22.00 17.66
CA SER A 5 -14.25 21.21 17.66
C SER A 5 -14.26 20.28 16.45
N ARG A 6 -13.88 20.78 15.27
CA ARG A 6 -13.69 19.96 14.06
C ARG A 6 -12.73 18.81 14.38
N PHE A 7 -13.15 17.58 14.11
CA PHE A 7 -12.31 16.40 14.28
C PHE A 7 -11.04 16.55 13.42
N ARG A 8 -9.86 16.60 14.06
CA ARG A 8 -8.57 16.62 13.38
C ARG A 8 -7.92 15.24 13.50
N PRO A 9 -8.09 14.36 12.50
CA PRO A 9 -7.44 13.06 12.55
C PRO A 9 -5.93 13.22 12.55
N ARG A 10 -5.26 12.46 13.43
CA ARG A 10 -3.81 12.26 13.40
C ARG A 10 -3.55 10.95 12.67
N GLY A 11 -2.67 10.97 11.67
CA GLY A 11 -2.23 9.75 10.99
C GLY A 11 -0.79 9.41 11.32
N TYR A 12 -0.46 8.12 11.25
CA TYR A 12 0.91 7.63 11.31
C TYR A 12 1.38 7.28 9.90
N ALA A 13 2.34 8.05 9.38
CA ALA A 13 2.89 7.88 8.05
C ALA A 13 4.41 8.13 8.10
N PRO A 14 5.21 7.17 8.63
CA PRO A 14 6.65 7.36 8.82
C PRO A 14 7.42 7.62 7.51
N TYR A 15 6.84 7.24 6.36
CA TYR A 15 7.37 7.48 5.02
C TYR A 15 6.56 8.53 4.23
N GLY A 16 5.70 9.29 4.91
CA GLY A 16 4.73 10.18 4.28
C GLY A 16 3.56 9.45 3.62
N TYR A 17 2.63 10.22 3.03
CA TYR A 17 1.42 9.68 2.39
C TYR A 17 1.59 9.43 0.89
N GLY A 18 2.73 9.79 0.30
CA GLY A 18 2.95 9.64 -1.15
C GLY A 18 2.71 8.21 -1.62
N GLY A 19 3.20 7.21 -0.87
CA GLY A 19 2.99 5.81 -1.22
C GLY A 19 1.52 5.39 -1.26
N LEU A 20 0.67 5.95 -0.37
CA LEU A 20 -0.76 5.69 -0.35
C LEU A 20 -1.44 6.30 -1.59
N PHE A 21 -1.15 7.57 -1.88
CA PHE A 21 -1.78 8.30 -2.98
C PHE A 21 -1.28 7.89 -4.37
N SER A 22 -0.10 7.26 -4.46
CA SER A 22 0.38 6.70 -5.71
C SER A 22 -0.38 5.42 -6.12
N LEU A 23 -1.20 4.84 -5.25
CA LEU A 23 -1.98 3.62 -5.55
C LEU A 23 -1.11 2.45 -6.03
N VAL A 24 0.13 2.37 -5.53
CA VAL A 24 1.09 1.31 -5.89
C VAL A 24 1.19 0.27 -4.78
N VAL A 25 0.89 -0.99 -5.11
CA VAL A 25 1.08 -2.14 -4.22
C VAL A 25 2.47 -2.72 -4.44
N ARG A 26 3.36 -2.59 -3.46
CA ARG A 26 4.75 -3.09 -3.53
C ARG A 26 4.94 -4.31 -2.62
N PRO A 27 5.75 -5.31 -3.02
CA PRO A 27 6.23 -6.32 -2.08
C PRO A 27 6.95 -5.65 -0.90
N ASN A 28 6.72 -6.16 0.31
CA ASN A 28 7.49 -5.72 1.48
C ASN A 28 8.70 -6.65 1.66
N PRO A 29 9.95 -6.18 1.43
CA PRO A 29 11.13 -7.02 1.49
C PRO A 29 11.43 -7.56 2.90
N HIS A 30 10.91 -6.90 3.95
CA HIS A 30 11.09 -7.34 5.34
C HIS A 30 9.96 -8.27 5.83
N SER A 31 8.99 -8.58 4.98
CA SER A 31 7.87 -9.45 5.34
C SER A 31 8.30 -10.92 5.31
N PRO A 32 8.05 -11.72 6.37
CA PRO A 32 8.27 -13.16 6.33
C PRO A 32 7.23 -13.93 5.49
N ALA A 33 6.23 -13.23 4.95
CA ALA A 33 5.16 -13.85 4.18
C ALA A 33 5.66 -14.40 2.83
N PRO A 34 5.24 -15.62 2.43
CA PRO A 34 5.54 -16.17 1.11
C PRO A 34 4.97 -15.34 -0.05
N ARG A 35 5.64 -15.39 -1.20
CA ARG A 35 5.23 -14.73 -2.47
C ARG A 35 3.77 -14.95 -2.83
N HIS A 36 3.26 -16.18 -2.73
CA HIS A 36 1.87 -16.49 -3.11
C HIS A 36 0.84 -15.72 -2.27
N LEU A 37 1.16 -15.36 -1.02
CA LEU A 37 0.27 -14.54 -0.19
C LEU A 37 0.22 -13.09 -0.66
N TYR A 38 1.37 -12.55 -1.10
CA TYR A 38 1.40 -11.22 -1.73
C TYR A 38 0.54 -11.20 -2.99
N GLU A 39 0.73 -12.17 -3.88
CA GLU A 39 -0.02 -12.27 -5.13
C GLU A 39 -1.53 -12.46 -4.89
N ALA A 40 -1.91 -13.29 -3.92
CA ALA A 40 -3.31 -13.47 -3.54
C ALA A 40 -3.95 -12.17 -3.02
N LYS A 41 -3.23 -11.42 -2.17
CA LYS A 41 -3.69 -10.11 -1.68
C LYS A 41 -3.82 -9.11 -2.81
N ALA A 42 -2.82 -9.04 -3.69
CA ALA A 42 -2.82 -8.14 -4.83
C ALA A 42 -4.05 -8.41 -5.73
N ARG A 43 -4.31 -9.68 -6.10
CA ARG A 43 -5.48 -10.06 -6.90
C ARG A 43 -6.80 -9.65 -6.25
N ARG A 44 -6.94 -9.87 -4.93
CA ARG A 44 -8.13 -9.48 -4.18
C ARG A 44 -8.31 -7.97 -4.12
N TRP A 45 -7.23 -7.21 -3.99
CA TRP A 45 -7.32 -5.75 -3.90
C TRP A 45 -7.64 -5.13 -5.26
N THR A 46 -7.03 -5.61 -6.34
CA THR A 46 -7.30 -5.14 -7.70
C THR A 46 -8.72 -5.46 -8.18
N SER A 47 -9.38 -6.48 -7.60
CA SER A 47 -10.79 -6.74 -7.93
C SER A 47 -11.76 -5.70 -7.34
N VAL A 48 -11.32 -4.93 -6.33
CA VAL A 48 -12.12 -3.88 -5.68
C VAL A 48 -11.65 -2.49 -6.12
N TRP A 49 -10.35 -2.33 -6.34
CA TRP A 49 -9.70 -1.10 -6.79
C TRP A 49 -8.90 -1.37 -8.07
N PRO A 50 -9.55 -1.32 -9.25
CA PRO A 50 -8.91 -1.62 -10.53
C PRO A 50 -7.74 -0.69 -10.89
N GLU A 51 -7.69 0.50 -10.31
CA GLU A 51 -6.66 1.52 -10.52
C GLU A 51 -5.33 1.26 -9.80
N LEU A 52 -5.27 0.23 -8.94
CA LEU A 52 -4.04 -0.15 -8.25
C LEU A 52 -2.97 -0.67 -9.22
N ALA A 53 -1.78 -0.09 -9.15
CA ALA A 53 -0.60 -0.60 -9.83
C ALA A 53 0.15 -1.59 -8.93
N VAL A 54 0.19 -2.87 -9.30
CA VAL A 54 0.87 -3.91 -8.54
C VAL A 54 2.28 -4.12 -9.11
N LEU A 55 3.31 -3.91 -8.29
CA LEU A 55 4.69 -4.25 -8.69
C LEU A 55 4.90 -5.78 -8.59
N PRO A 56 5.67 -6.39 -9.49
CA PRO A 56 5.96 -7.81 -9.39
C PRO A 56 6.70 -8.12 -8.08
N TRP A 57 6.63 -9.38 -7.64
CA TRP A 57 7.50 -9.85 -6.57
C TRP A 57 8.96 -9.74 -7.05
N ASP A 58 9.77 -9.01 -6.30
CA ASP A 58 11.20 -8.90 -6.58
C ASP A 58 11.88 -10.19 -6.14
N ASP A 59 12.32 -11.01 -7.10
CA ASP A 59 13.11 -12.22 -6.84
C ASP A 59 14.59 -11.86 -6.48
N GLY A 60 14.91 -10.57 -6.28
CA GLY A 60 16.25 -10.06 -6.04
C GLY A 60 17.00 -9.65 -7.31
N ILE A 61 16.28 -9.50 -8.43
CA ILE A 61 16.87 -9.15 -9.74
C ILE A 61 16.58 -7.68 -10.00
N PRO A 62 17.60 -6.81 -10.12
CA PRO A 62 17.38 -5.40 -10.43
C PRO A 62 16.61 -5.26 -11.75
N HIS A 63 15.42 -4.67 -11.71
CA HIS A 63 14.72 -4.21 -12.90
C HIS A 63 15.45 -2.98 -13.43
N ARG A 64 16.25 -3.17 -14.48
CA ARG A 64 17.04 -2.12 -15.15
C ARG A 64 16.18 -1.29 -16.09
#